data_AF-A0A6P3FCC0-F1
#
_entry.id   AF-A0A6P3FCC0-F1
#
_cell.length_a   1.000
_cell.length_b   1.000
_cell.length_c   1.000
_cell.angle_alpha   90.00
_cell.angle_beta   90.00
_cell.angle_gamma   90.00
#
_symmetry.space_group_name_H-M   'P 1'
#
loop_
_entity.id
_entity.type
_entity.pdbx_description
1 polymer ?
#
loop_
_entity_poly.entity_id
_entity_poly.type
_entity_poly.pdbx_seq_one_letter_code
_entity_poly.pdbx_strand_id
1 'polypeptide(L)'
;MKIPLVESDYAELVVDIGTITLGEEARESMDCQLRAHEREKFLRGLSAALKGKVSVVTGKIKNEDYVYVHGIGQDLEQPVRKIVSDVHNHLDFVFRENTLLIFVKCSLRDEEYGTLNTHLYRRNMTDEDQMNESAALKFLKELKRTGGRSYSTPILTEDWDVMNESHNEAIAAEFFNSKGLIKKEQFHITKSSMKIGDFHVTESTHVEIKTLKTEMWLQDIKEKLSKYVSAFANTDGGYLFFDLEENSKEATGFKANKCDLLTSEMRIQQTIRKLPVYHDVSDNASFFLRLHTTQLSFPRDCVC
;
A
#
# COMPACT_ATOMS: atom_id res chain seq x y z
N MET A 1 -13.57 1.72 -15.17
CA MET A 1 -13.52 2.09 -16.60
C MET A 1 -13.18 0.83 -17.40
N LYS A 2 -13.99 0.45 -18.40
CA LYS A 2 -13.66 -0.65 -19.30
C LYS A 2 -12.79 -0.08 -20.43
N ILE A 3 -11.63 -0.68 -20.69
CA ILE A 3 -10.79 -0.32 -21.82
C ILE A 3 -11.33 -1.08 -23.04
N PRO A 4 -11.69 -0.40 -24.15
CA PRO A 4 -12.19 -1.07 -25.33
C PRO A 4 -11.07 -1.84 -26.04
N LEU A 5 -11.32 -3.11 -26.34
CA LEU A 5 -10.53 -3.91 -27.26
C LEU A 5 -11.11 -3.71 -28.66
N VAL A 6 -10.27 -3.38 -29.63
CA VAL A 6 -10.67 -3.17 -31.03
C VAL A 6 -9.93 -4.19 -31.88
N GLU A 7 -10.66 -4.94 -32.70
CA GLU A 7 -10.07 -5.80 -33.73
C GLU A 7 -9.66 -4.92 -34.92
N SER A 8 -8.47 -5.15 -35.48
CA SER A 8 -7.92 -4.41 -36.61
C SER A 8 -7.36 -5.37 -37.66
N ASP A 9 -7.50 -5.00 -38.93
CA ASP A 9 -7.06 -5.80 -40.09
C ASP A 9 -5.55 -6.10 -40.13
N TYR A 10 -4.74 -5.47 -39.27
CA TYR A 10 -3.27 -5.60 -39.21
C TYR A 10 -2.74 -6.13 -37.86
N ALA A 11 -3.59 -6.28 -36.83
CA ALA A 11 -3.18 -6.65 -35.48
C ALA A 11 -4.25 -7.51 -34.79
N GLU A 12 -3.86 -8.67 -34.25
CA GLU A 12 -4.81 -9.64 -33.65
C GLU A 12 -5.66 -9.03 -32.52
N LEU A 13 -5.12 -8.10 -31.71
CA LEU A 13 -5.89 -7.28 -30.77
C LEU A 13 -5.22 -5.90 -30.56
N VAL A 14 -6.04 -4.84 -30.54
CA VAL A 14 -5.61 -3.46 -30.25
C VAL A 14 -6.26 -2.94 -28.97
N VAL A 15 -5.48 -2.28 -28.13
CA VAL A 15 -5.94 -1.58 -26.92
C VAL A 15 -5.95 -0.07 -27.16
N ASP A 16 -7.14 0.54 -27.18
CA ASP A 16 -7.29 1.99 -27.32
C ASP A 16 -7.36 2.67 -25.94
N ILE A 17 -6.39 3.54 -25.66
CA ILE A 17 -6.32 4.33 -24.42
C ILE A 17 -7.05 5.68 -24.50
N GLY A 18 -7.62 6.00 -25.67
CA GLY A 18 -8.34 7.23 -25.95
C GLY A 18 -7.39 8.39 -26.26
N THR A 19 -7.67 9.57 -25.70
CA THR A 19 -6.81 10.76 -25.88
C THR A 19 -5.69 10.80 -24.84
N ILE A 20 -4.50 11.23 -25.26
CA ILE A 20 -3.33 11.39 -24.40
C ILE A 20 -2.57 12.68 -24.73
N THR A 21 -2.11 13.39 -23.70
CA THR A 21 -1.20 14.53 -23.82
C THR A 21 0.24 14.04 -23.69
N LEU A 22 1.14 14.44 -24.59
CA LEU A 22 2.53 13.97 -24.61
C LEU A 22 3.52 15.13 -24.55
N GLY A 23 4.73 14.83 -24.07
CA GLY A 23 5.83 15.78 -23.89
C GLY A 23 5.91 16.31 -22.46
N GLU A 24 7.12 16.45 -21.93
CA GLU A 24 7.30 16.78 -20.50
C GLU A 24 6.66 18.11 -20.13
N GLU A 25 6.95 19.18 -20.85
CA GLU A 25 6.43 20.53 -20.56
C GLU A 25 4.89 20.59 -20.66
N ALA A 26 4.33 19.94 -21.69
CA ALA A 26 2.88 19.86 -21.87
C ALA A 26 2.21 19.07 -20.74
N ARG A 27 2.85 17.99 -20.26
CA ARG A 27 2.35 17.20 -19.13
C ARG A 27 2.55 17.90 -17.79
N GLU A 28 3.64 18.63 -17.59
CA GLU A 28 3.86 19.42 -16.38
C GLU A 28 2.83 20.54 -16.20
N SER A 29 2.37 21.14 -17.31
CA SER A 29 1.35 22.19 -17.32
C SER A 29 -0.10 21.68 -17.22
N MET A 30 -0.33 20.36 -17.21
CA MET A 30 -1.66 19.79 -17.04
C MET A 30 -2.20 19.96 -15.62
N ASP A 31 -3.54 19.99 -15.51
CA ASP A 31 -4.22 19.72 -14.25
C ASP A 31 -3.76 18.37 -13.67
N CYS A 32 -3.46 18.35 -12.37
CA CYS A 32 -2.84 17.20 -11.72
C CYS A 32 -3.74 15.95 -11.72
N GLN A 33 -5.06 16.13 -11.65
CA GLN A 33 -6.02 15.03 -11.67
C GLN A 33 -6.15 14.46 -13.09
N LEU A 34 -6.23 15.32 -14.10
CA LEU A 34 -6.24 14.91 -15.51
C LEU A 34 -4.95 14.17 -15.88
N ARG A 35 -3.79 14.69 -15.48
CA ARG A 35 -2.49 14.04 -15.71
C ARG A 35 -2.44 12.64 -15.09
N ALA A 36 -2.88 12.51 -13.84
CA ALA A 36 -2.93 11.23 -13.13
C ALA A 36 -3.87 10.22 -13.81
N HIS A 37 -5.03 10.69 -14.30
CA HIS A 37 -6.01 9.86 -15.01
C HIS A 37 -5.50 9.38 -16.37
N GLU A 38 -4.89 10.26 -17.17
CA GLU A 38 -4.26 9.87 -18.45
C GLU A 38 -3.13 8.87 -18.22
N ARG A 39 -2.27 9.11 -17.22
CA ARG A 39 -1.22 8.17 -16.81
C ARG A 39 -1.78 6.81 -16.43
N GLU A 40 -2.84 6.77 -15.62
CA GLU A 40 -3.47 5.50 -15.20
C GLU A 40 -4.01 4.71 -16.40
N LYS A 41 -4.70 5.38 -17.34
CA LYS A 41 -5.19 4.73 -18.57
C LYS A 41 -4.06 4.18 -19.43
N PHE A 42 -3.03 4.99 -19.66
CA PHE A 42 -1.86 4.63 -20.43
C PHE A 42 -1.19 3.37 -19.85
N LEU A 43 -0.89 3.39 -18.55
CA LEU A 43 -0.21 2.29 -17.88
C LEU A 43 -1.06 1.02 -17.84
N ARG A 44 -2.38 1.14 -17.65
CA ARG A 44 -3.29 0.00 -17.70
C ARG A 44 -3.37 -0.61 -19.11
N GLY A 45 -3.46 0.24 -20.13
CA GLY A 45 -3.47 -0.22 -21.52
C GLY A 45 -2.19 -0.98 -21.86
N LEU A 46 -1.05 -0.44 -21.46
CA LEU A 46 0.25 -1.07 -21.66
C LEU A 46 0.42 -2.39 -20.89
N SER A 47 0.04 -2.43 -19.60
CA SER A 47 0.10 -3.66 -18.80
C SER A 47 -0.84 -4.74 -19.34
N ALA A 48 -2.04 -4.36 -19.80
CA ALA A 48 -2.95 -5.29 -20.46
C ALA A 48 -2.34 -5.83 -21.76
N ALA A 49 -1.62 -4.99 -22.52
CA ALA A 49 -1.01 -5.42 -23.75
C ALA A 49 0.15 -6.41 -23.53
N LEU A 50 1.02 -6.12 -22.56
CA LEU A 50 2.15 -6.98 -22.18
C LEU A 50 1.73 -8.35 -21.62
N LYS A 51 0.55 -8.43 -20.97
CA LYS A 51 -0.01 -9.66 -20.38
C LYS A 51 -0.82 -10.50 -21.38
N GLY A 52 -1.29 -9.90 -22.46
CA GLY A 52 -2.22 -10.51 -23.41
C GLY A 52 -1.56 -10.95 -24.71
N LYS A 53 -2.37 -11.45 -25.64
CA LYS A 53 -2.00 -11.59 -27.06
C LYS A 53 -2.21 -10.27 -27.84
N VAL A 54 -2.11 -9.14 -27.16
CA VAL A 54 -2.36 -7.82 -27.74
C VAL A 54 -1.05 -7.29 -28.27
N SER A 55 -1.03 -6.95 -29.55
CA SER A 55 0.19 -6.51 -30.24
C SER A 55 0.34 -5.00 -30.29
N VAL A 56 -0.74 -4.23 -30.09
CA VAL A 56 -0.72 -2.77 -30.24
C VAL A 56 -1.52 -2.05 -29.16
N VAL A 57 -0.93 -1.01 -28.57
CA VAL A 57 -1.64 0.03 -27.80
C VAL A 57 -1.72 1.30 -28.65
N THR A 58 -2.88 1.92 -28.74
CA THR A 58 -3.11 3.13 -29.55
C THR A 58 -3.78 4.24 -28.75
N GLY A 59 -3.48 5.50 -29.09
CA GLY A 59 -4.17 6.65 -28.53
C GLY A 59 -4.01 7.92 -29.38
N LYS A 60 -5.00 8.80 -29.34
CA LYS A 60 -4.98 10.09 -30.04
C LYS A 60 -4.20 11.13 -29.23
N ILE A 61 -3.19 11.73 -29.84
CA ILE A 61 -2.39 12.80 -29.26
C ILE A 61 -3.24 14.07 -29.20
N LYS A 62 -3.38 14.63 -28.01
CA LYS A 62 -4.28 15.76 -27.74
C LYS A 62 -3.64 17.11 -28.09
N ASN A 63 -2.35 17.29 -27.79
CA ASN A 63 -1.62 18.51 -28.10
C ASN A 63 -1.04 18.44 -29.52
N GLU A 64 -1.59 19.27 -30.42
CA GLU A 64 -1.34 19.23 -31.87
C GLU A 64 0.10 19.64 -32.24
N ASP A 65 0.78 20.37 -31.36
CA ASP A 65 2.16 20.85 -31.49
C ASP A 65 3.20 19.83 -30.99
N TYR A 66 2.77 18.63 -30.61
CA TYR A 66 3.66 17.59 -30.15
C TYR A 66 4.67 17.16 -31.21
N VAL A 67 5.95 17.14 -30.84
CA VAL A 67 7.02 16.50 -31.61
C VAL A 67 7.76 15.49 -30.75
N TYR A 68 8.23 14.40 -31.35
CA TYR A 68 8.85 13.28 -30.66
C TYR A 68 10.03 13.68 -29.74
N VAL A 69 10.75 14.75 -30.10
CA VAL A 69 11.90 15.27 -29.33
C VAL A 69 11.52 15.73 -27.92
N HIS A 70 10.25 16.02 -27.66
CA HIS A 70 9.74 16.41 -26.34
C HIS A 70 9.61 15.21 -25.37
N GLY A 71 9.89 13.99 -25.83
CA GLY A 71 9.66 12.75 -25.08
C GLY A 71 8.17 12.45 -24.94
N ILE A 72 7.80 11.41 -24.18
CA ILE A 72 6.38 11.16 -23.85
C ILE A 72 5.98 11.76 -22.50
N GLY A 73 6.97 12.10 -21.68
CA GLY A 73 6.85 12.64 -20.33
C GLY A 73 7.36 11.66 -19.27
N GLN A 74 8.13 12.17 -18.30
CA GLN A 74 8.77 11.41 -17.23
C GLN A 74 7.76 10.69 -16.34
N ASP A 75 6.58 11.26 -16.12
CA ASP A 75 5.52 10.61 -15.34
C ASP A 75 4.93 9.37 -16.05
N LEU A 76 5.13 9.24 -17.37
CA LEU A 76 4.83 8.03 -18.15
C LEU A 76 6.06 7.12 -18.27
N GLU A 77 7.24 7.67 -18.59
CA GLU A 77 8.47 6.89 -18.81
C GLU A 77 8.93 6.13 -17.56
N GLN A 78 8.92 6.79 -16.41
CA GLN A 78 9.44 6.21 -15.16
C GLN A 78 8.66 4.95 -14.75
N PRO A 79 7.31 4.94 -14.74
CA PRO A 79 6.57 3.71 -14.53
C PRO A 79 6.77 2.66 -15.63
N VAL A 80 6.91 3.03 -16.90
CA VAL A 80 7.16 2.06 -17.99
C VAL A 80 8.44 1.29 -17.76
N ARG A 81 9.53 1.98 -17.38
CA ARG A 81 10.82 1.35 -17.03
C ARG A 81 10.74 0.42 -15.81
N LYS A 82 9.72 0.57 -14.96
CA LYS A 82 9.47 -0.34 -13.84
C LYS A 82 8.70 -1.59 -14.26
N ILE A 83 7.92 -1.52 -15.34
CA ILE A 83 7.16 -2.65 -15.89
C ILE A 83 8.06 -3.50 -16.79
N VAL A 84 8.86 -2.85 -17.64
CA VAL A 84 9.76 -3.51 -18.58
C VAL A 84 11.19 -3.02 -18.36
N SER A 85 12.10 -3.96 -18.12
CA SER A 85 13.50 -3.66 -17.79
C SER A 85 14.27 -3.08 -18.99
N ASP A 86 13.93 -3.50 -20.21
CA ASP A 86 14.44 -2.92 -21.46
C ASP A 86 13.28 -2.51 -22.37
N VAL A 87 12.94 -1.22 -22.31
CA VAL A 87 11.82 -0.64 -23.08
C VAL A 87 11.94 -0.92 -24.57
N HIS A 88 13.13 -0.80 -25.16
CA HIS A 88 13.32 -0.92 -26.61
C HIS A 88 13.26 -2.36 -27.12
N ASN A 89 13.57 -3.33 -26.26
CA ASN A 89 13.41 -4.75 -26.60
C ASN A 89 11.94 -5.20 -26.56
N HIS A 90 11.10 -4.53 -25.77
CA HIS A 90 9.69 -4.92 -25.61
C HIS A 90 8.72 -4.04 -26.39
N LEU A 91 9.02 -2.76 -26.60
CA LEU A 91 8.09 -1.76 -27.10
C LEU A 91 8.70 -0.93 -28.25
N ASP A 92 7.96 -0.77 -29.33
CA ASP A 92 8.23 0.25 -30.36
C ASP A 92 7.19 1.36 -30.31
N PHE A 93 7.65 2.59 -30.13
CA PHE A 93 6.80 3.78 -30.18
C PHE A 93 6.82 4.34 -31.59
N VAL A 94 5.64 4.40 -32.22
CA VAL A 94 5.44 4.94 -33.56
C VAL A 94 4.43 6.08 -33.48
N PHE A 95 4.81 7.23 -34.03
CA PHE A 95 3.97 8.42 -34.08
C PHE A 95 3.53 8.63 -35.52
N ARG A 96 2.22 8.68 -35.76
CA ARG A 96 1.64 8.94 -37.07
C ARG A 96 0.60 10.03 -36.95
N GLU A 97 0.87 11.16 -37.59
CA GLU A 97 0.02 12.36 -37.49
C GLU A 97 -0.26 12.68 -36.02
N ASN A 98 -1.51 12.59 -35.58
CA ASN A 98 -1.93 12.85 -34.20
C ASN A 98 -2.23 11.53 -33.46
N THR A 99 -1.57 10.44 -33.80
CA THR A 99 -1.79 9.11 -33.20
C THR A 99 -0.48 8.55 -32.68
N LEU A 100 -0.52 8.10 -31.42
CA LEU A 100 0.49 7.27 -30.79
C LEU A 100 0.14 5.80 -31.01
N LEU A 101 1.08 5.03 -31.51
CA LEU A 101 1.02 3.58 -31.62
C LEU A 101 2.20 2.99 -30.84
N ILE A 102 1.93 2.02 -29.97
CA ILE A 102 2.95 1.28 -29.23
C ILE A 102 2.83 -0.18 -29.60
N PHE A 103 3.79 -0.70 -30.34
CA PHE A 103 3.85 -2.11 -30.71
C PHE A 103 4.55 -2.91 -29.61
N VAL A 104 3.93 -4.00 -29.19
CA VAL A 104 4.49 -4.92 -28.19
C VAL A 104 5.15 -6.09 -28.94
N LYS A 105 6.49 -6.13 -28.93
CA LYS A 105 7.31 -7.07 -29.74
C LYS A 105 7.24 -8.50 -29.24
N CYS A 106 7.33 -8.69 -27.94
CA CYS A 106 7.29 -9.99 -27.27
C CYS A 106 6.56 -9.81 -25.96
N SER A 107 5.64 -10.72 -25.67
CA SER A 107 5.13 -10.89 -24.31
C SER A 107 6.32 -11.07 -23.37
N LEU A 108 6.15 -10.60 -22.14
CA LEU A 108 7.16 -10.79 -21.10
C LEU A 108 7.48 -12.29 -20.95
N ARG A 109 8.71 -12.63 -20.53
CA ARG A 109 9.09 -14.02 -20.27
C ARG A 109 8.09 -14.63 -19.28
N ASP A 110 7.92 -15.96 -19.27
CA ASP A 110 6.98 -16.67 -18.37
C ASP A 110 7.10 -16.31 -16.87
N GLU A 111 8.20 -15.66 -16.47
CA GLU A 111 8.53 -15.24 -15.12
C GLU A 111 8.27 -13.74 -14.83
N GLU A 112 7.95 -12.94 -15.85
CA GLU A 112 7.66 -11.51 -15.77
C GLU A 112 6.21 -11.30 -16.20
N TYR A 113 5.36 -10.76 -15.32
CA TYR A 113 3.94 -10.54 -15.64
C TYR A 113 3.65 -9.07 -15.99
N GLY A 114 4.58 -8.12 -15.84
CA GLY A 114 4.37 -6.73 -16.24
C GLY A 114 3.37 -6.04 -15.31
N THR A 115 3.50 -6.32 -14.02
CA THR A 115 2.55 -5.86 -13.01
C THR A 115 2.84 -4.43 -12.58
N LEU A 116 1.88 -3.53 -12.81
CA LEU A 116 1.99 -2.11 -12.41
C LEU A 116 2.21 -1.93 -10.91
N ASN A 117 1.47 -2.71 -10.13
CA ASN A 117 1.42 -2.66 -8.70
C ASN A 117 0.94 -4.03 -8.20
N THR A 118 1.73 -4.68 -7.36
CA THR A 118 1.41 -6.03 -6.84
C THR A 118 0.34 -5.99 -5.75
N HIS A 119 0.16 -4.82 -5.12
CA HIS A 119 -0.55 -4.59 -3.87
C HIS A 119 -0.20 -5.58 -2.74
N LEU A 120 0.95 -6.25 -2.84
CA LEU A 120 1.52 -7.10 -1.81
C LEU A 120 2.54 -6.30 -1.03
N TYR A 121 2.24 -6.07 0.25
CA TYR A 121 3.11 -5.33 1.15
C TYR A 121 3.79 -6.28 2.14
N ARG A 122 4.93 -5.85 2.67
CA ARG A 122 5.63 -6.47 3.79
C ARG A 122 6.11 -5.40 4.77
N ARG A 123 6.40 -5.80 6.00
CA ARG A 123 7.23 -5.02 6.92
C ARG A 123 8.69 -5.28 6.60
N ASN A 124 9.47 -4.21 6.53
CA ASN A 124 10.91 -4.26 6.36
C ASN A 124 11.53 -3.28 7.36
N MET A 125 11.94 -3.79 8.52
CA MET A 125 12.29 -2.96 9.68
C MET A 125 11.12 -2.06 10.06
N THR A 126 11.33 -0.75 10.16
CA THR A 126 10.29 0.23 10.56
C THR A 126 9.35 0.61 9.42
N ASP A 127 9.66 0.26 8.17
CA ASP A 127 8.90 0.71 7.00
C ASP A 127 8.03 -0.40 6.41
N GLU A 128 6.87 -0.02 5.88
CA GLU A 128 6.05 -0.88 5.05
C GLU A 128 6.36 -0.70 3.55
N ASP A 129 6.85 -1.78 2.93
CA ASP A 129 7.35 -1.84 1.56
C ASP A 129 6.35 -2.60 0.66
N GLN A 130 6.01 -2.00 -0.47
CA GLN A 130 5.36 -2.64 -1.59
C GLN A 130 6.35 -3.55 -2.33
N MET A 131 6.15 -4.87 -2.26
CA MET A 131 6.97 -5.80 -3.06
C MET A 131 6.81 -5.48 -4.55
N ASN A 132 7.93 -5.22 -5.24
CA ASN A 132 7.93 -5.21 -6.70
C ASN A 132 7.60 -6.62 -7.26
N GLU A 133 7.39 -6.73 -8.57
CA GLU A 133 6.97 -7.99 -9.21
C GLU A 133 7.92 -9.16 -8.92
N SER A 134 9.23 -8.95 -9.02
CA SER A 134 10.24 -9.98 -8.76
C SER A 134 10.21 -10.45 -7.30
N ALA A 135 10.16 -9.50 -6.36
CA ALA A 135 10.07 -9.79 -4.93
C ALA A 135 8.77 -10.51 -4.57
N ALA A 136 7.64 -10.08 -5.15
CA ALA A 136 6.34 -10.71 -4.95
C ALA A 136 6.32 -12.14 -5.50
N LEU A 137 6.87 -12.38 -6.70
CA LEU A 137 6.94 -13.73 -7.28
C LEU A 137 7.80 -14.66 -6.43
N LYS A 138 8.97 -14.18 -5.97
CA LYS A 138 9.84 -14.93 -5.06
C LYS A 138 9.12 -15.22 -3.74
N PHE A 139 8.38 -14.23 -3.21
CA PHE A 139 7.60 -14.39 -2.00
C PHE A 139 6.53 -15.47 -2.14
N LEU A 140 5.72 -15.41 -3.20
CA LEU A 140 4.64 -16.37 -3.45
C LEU A 140 5.16 -17.80 -3.70
N LYS A 141 6.26 -17.95 -4.44
CA LYS A 141 6.93 -19.25 -4.65
C LYS A 141 7.40 -19.86 -3.33
N GLU A 142 7.95 -19.03 -2.45
CA GLU A 142 8.42 -19.48 -1.13
C GLU A 142 7.26 -19.81 -0.20
N LEU A 143 6.22 -18.97 -0.15
CA LEU A 143 5.00 -19.20 0.63
C LEU A 143 4.36 -20.55 0.28
N LYS A 144 4.34 -20.88 -1.02
CA LYS A 144 3.91 -22.18 -1.54
C LYS A 144 4.81 -23.32 -1.06
N ARG A 145 6.13 -23.14 -1.13
CA ARG A 145 7.13 -24.13 -0.70
C ARG A 145 7.05 -24.42 0.81
N THR A 146 6.78 -23.41 1.64
CA THR A 146 6.75 -23.51 3.11
C THR A 146 5.37 -23.87 3.67
N GLY A 147 4.34 -23.96 2.82
CA GLY A 147 2.97 -24.25 3.24
C GLY A 147 2.33 -23.11 4.03
N GLY A 148 2.62 -21.86 3.66
CA GLY A 148 2.04 -20.67 4.29
C GLY A 148 2.81 -20.14 5.51
N ARG A 149 3.96 -20.73 5.86
CA ARG A 149 4.83 -20.15 6.89
C ARG A 149 5.62 -19.02 6.26
N SER A 150 5.45 -17.83 6.82
CA SER A 150 6.08 -16.63 6.30
C SER A 150 7.61 -16.74 6.29
N TYR A 151 8.24 -15.85 5.51
CA TYR A 151 9.67 -15.64 5.48
C TYR A 151 10.20 -15.58 6.92
N SER A 152 10.95 -16.59 7.33
CA SER A 152 11.87 -16.42 8.43
C SER A 152 12.73 -15.21 8.07
N THR A 153 12.68 -14.16 8.88
CA THR A 153 13.67 -13.10 8.88
C THR A 153 15.06 -13.75 8.73
N PRO A 154 15.99 -13.15 7.96
CA PRO A 154 17.37 -13.59 8.03
C PRO A 154 17.71 -13.62 9.52
N ILE A 155 18.27 -14.74 10.00
CA ILE A 155 18.79 -14.82 11.36
C ILE A 155 19.82 -13.68 11.44
N LEU A 156 19.40 -12.53 11.96
CA LEU A 156 20.31 -11.51 12.39
C LEU A 156 21.11 -12.21 13.48
N THR A 157 22.42 -12.25 13.29
CA THR A 157 23.36 -12.71 14.32
C THR A 157 22.95 -12.07 15.64
N GLU A 158 23.03 -12.84 16.73
CA GLU A 158 22.64 -12.50 18.11
C GLU A 158 23.23 -11.17 18.59
N ASP A 159 22.71 -10.08 18.06
CA ASP A 159 23.07 -8.72 18.36
C ASP A 159 21.82 -7.99 18.81
N TRP A 160 22.07 -6.97 19.63
CA TRP A 160 21.16 -6.10 20.36
C TRP A 160 19.80 -5.80 19.69
N ASP A 161 19.74 -5.76 18.36
CA ASP A 161 18.54 -5.47 17.56
C ASP A 161 17.43 -6.52 17.70
N VAL A 162 17.76 -7.83 17.75
CA VAL A 162 16.74 -8.91 17.92
C VAL A 162 16.08 -8.82 19.30
N MET A 163 16.86 -8.45 20.32
CA MET A 163 16.38 -8.26 21.69
C MET A 163 15.43 -7.06 21.78
N ASN A 164 15.69 -6.00 21.01
CA ASN A 164 14.86 -4.81 20.97
C ASN A 164 13.54 -5.04 20.23
N GLU A 165 13.53 -5.80 19.13
CA GLU A 165 12.30 -6.15 18.39
C GLU A 165 11.34 -7.01 19.23
N SER A 166 11.85 -8.06 19.87
CA SER A 166 11.04 -8.93 20.74
C SER A 166 10.51 -8.18 21.98
N HIS A 167 11.32 -7.28 22.54
CA HIS A 167 10.90 -6.43 23.65
C HIS A 167 9.77 -5.47 23.25
N ASN A 168 9.90 -4.81 22.09
CA ASN A 168 8.88 -3.91 21.56
C ASN A 168 7.55 -4.63 21.27
N GLU A 169 7.60 -5.84 20.70
CA GLU A 169 6.41 -6.65 20.48
C GLU A 169 5.72 -7.02 21.81
N ALA A 170 6.48 -7.41 22.83
CA ALA A 170 5.95 -7.75 24.14
C ALA A 170 5.26 -6.55 24.82
N ILE A 171 5.90 -5.38 24.77
CA ILE A 171 5.36 -4.11 25.27
C ILE A 171 4.08 -3.74 24.51
N ALA A 172 4.07 -3.87 23.17
CA ALA A 172 2.90 -3.63 22.34
C ALA A 172 1.74 -4.59 22.68
N ALA A 173 2.04 -5.87 22.91
CA ALA A 173 1.06 -6.87 23.31
C ALA A 173 0.44 -6.56 24.69
N GLU A 174 1.26 -6.15 25.66
CA GLU A 174 0.79 -5.75 26.98
C GLU A 174 -0.08 -4.48 26.90
N PHE A 175 0.36 -3.48 26.14
CA PHE A 175 -0.42 -2.27 25.87
C PHE A 175 -1.77 -2.60 25.20
N PHE A 176 -1.76 -3.46 24.19
CA PHE A 176 -2.97 -3.89 23.47
C PHE A 176 -3.98 -4.62 24.38
N ASN A 177 -3.50 -5.38 25.37
CA ASN A 177 -4.36 -6.09 26.31
C ASN A 177 -4.79 -5.23 27.52
N SER A 178 -4.33 -3.98 27.61
CA SER A 178 -4.66 -3.05 28.69
C SER A 178 -6.14 -2.63 28.68
N LYS A 179 -6.75 -2.48 29.86
CA LYS A 179 -8.19 -2.15 30.00
C LYS A 179 -8.51 -0.65 30.09
N GLY A 180 -7.51 0.22 29.97
CA GLY A 180 -7.68 1.68 30.02
C GLY A 180 -6.37 2.41 30.29
N LEU A 181 -6.30 3.68 29.88
CA LEU A 181 -5.12 4.54 30.04
C LEU A 181 -5.51 5.80 30.82
N ILE A 182 -4.70 6.17 31.82
CA ILE A 182 -4.90 7.38 32.64
C ILE A 182 -3.82 8.41 32.27
N LYS A 183 -4.25 9.60 31.83
CA LYS A 183 -3.33 10.71 31.51
C LYS A 183 -2.61 11.17 32.78
N LYS A 184 -1.30 11.40 32.67
CA LYS A 184 -0.42 11.71 33.79
C LYS A 184 -0.59 13.17 34.22
N GLU A 185 -1.55 13.42 35.11
CA GLU A 185 -1.47 14.54 36.05
C GLU A 185 -1.60 13.97 37.47
N GLN A 186 -0.64 14.37 38.32
CA GLN A 186 -0.35 13.90 39.68
C GLN A 186 -1.47 13.11 40.38
N PHE A 187 -1.22 11.87 40.81
CA PHE A 187 -1.59 11.41 42.15
C PHE A 187 -0.92 10.05 42.47
N HIS A 188 -0.37 9.95 43.68
CA HIS A 188 0.04 8.70 44.30
C HIS A 188 -1.20 7.88 44.69
N ILE A 189 -1.60 6.86 43.92
CA ILE A 189 -2.50 5.81 44.41
C ILE A 189 -2.08 4.41 43.92
N THR A 190 -2.16 3.53 44.90
CA THR A 190 -1.86 2.11 45.03
C THR A 190 -2.67 1.20 44.07
N LYS A 191 -1.97 0.23 43.48
CA LYS A 191 -2.45 -1.01 42.80
C LYS A 191 -3.43 -0.89 41.62
N SER A 192 -2.94 -1.35 40.45
CA SER A 192 -3.66 -1.80 39.23
C SER A 192 -4.00 -0.80 38.11
N SER A 193 -3.59 0.47 38.18
CA SER A 193 -3.76 1.41 37.07
C SER A 193 -2.46 1.61 36.30
N MET A 194 -2.41 1.15 35.04
CA MET A 194 -1.23 1.19 34.18
C MET A 194 -0.99 2.62 33.66
N LYS A 195 0.23 3.14 33.83
CA LYS A 195 0.56 4.54 33.53
C LYS A 195 0.89 4.69 32.04
N ILE A 196 0.39 5.76 31.42
CA ILE A 196 0.72 6.10 30.02
C ILE A 196 2.23 6.27 29.80
N GLY A 197 3.00 6.61 30.84
CA GLY A 197 4.46 6.76 30.78
C GLY A 197 5.30 5.49 30.93
N ASP A 198 4.68 4.31 31.13
CA ASP A 198 5.40 3.05 31.34
C ASP A 198 5.57 2.23 30.03
N PHE A 199 4.85 2.58 28.95
CA PHE A 199 4.99 1.94 27.63
C PHE A 199 5.78 2.87 26.68
N HIS A 200 7.10 2.71 26.63
CA HIS A 200 7.88 3.30 25.55
C HIS A 200 7.86 2.34 24.35
N VAL A 201 6.85 2.49 23.49
CA VAL A 201 6.71 1.70 22.26
C VAL A 201 7.30 2.50 21.12
N THR A 202 8.28 1.93 20.41
CA THR A 202 8.83 2.50 19.17
C THR A 202 8.38 1.71 17.96
N GLU A 203 8.40 2.33 16.78
CA GLU A 203 8.20 1.59 15.53
C GLU A 203 9.26 0.50 15.36
N SER A 204 8.85 -0.64 14.81
CA SER A 204 9.69 -1.82 14.58
C SER A 204 9.03 -2.73 13.54
N THR A 205 9.64 -3.85 13.19
CA THR A 205 9.05 -4.84 12.27
C THR A 205 7.63 -5.26 12.69
N HIS A 206 7.37 -5.37 14.00
CA HIS A 206 6.09 -5.81 14.55
C HIS A 206 5.20 -4.69 15.09
N VAL A 207 5.65 -3.43 15.06
CA VAL A 207 4.90 -2.31 15.62
C VAL A 207 4.95 -1.10 14.69
N GLU A 208 3.77 -0.57 14.37
CA GLU A 208 3.61 0.63 13.55
C GLU A 208 2.76 1.67 14.28
N ILE A 209 3.19 2.93 14.25
CA ILE A 209 2.51 4.03 14.93
C ILE A 209 2.09 5.09 13.90
N LYS A 210 0.80 5.40 13.83
CA LYS A 210 0.31 6.44 12.92
C LYS A 210 -0.57 7.47 13.60
N THR A 211 -0.23 8.73 13.39
CA THR A 211 -1.12 9.85 13.73
C THR A 211 -2.25 9.94 12.69
N LEU A 212 -3.47 10.10 13.18
CA LEU A 212 -4.67 10.35 12.41
C LEU A 212 -4.86 11.85 12.21
N LYS A 213 -5.41 12.25 11.07
CA LYS A 213 -5.87 13.62 10.89
C LYS A 213 -7.25 13.76 11.52
N THR A 214 -7.38 14.64 12.51
CA THR A 214 -8.53 14.78 13.42
C THR A 214 -9.88 14.92 12.70
N GLU A 215 -9.90 15.53 11.51
CA GLU A 215 -11.15 15.85 10.78
C GLU A 215 -11.62 14.74 9.82
N MET A 216 -10.75 13.80 9.43
CA MET A 216 -11.05 12.74 8.44
C MET A 216 -10.51 11.35 8.81
N TRP A 217 -10.29 11.11 10.09
CA TRP A 217 -9.63 9.91 10.60
C TRP A 217 -10.21 8.58 10.09
N LEU A 218 -11.53 8.47 9.89
CA LEU A 218 -12.15 7.26 9.35
C LEU A 218 -11.77 7.00 7.88
N GLN A 219 -11.56 8.06 7.10
CA GLN A 219 -11.11 7.95 5.71
C GLN A 219 -9.62 7.61 5.68
N ASP A 220 -8.82 8.28 6.53
CA ASP A 220 -7.40 7.98 6.69
C ASP A 220 -7.16 6.50 7.09
N ILE A 221 -7.92 5.97 8.05
CA ILE A 221 -7.85 4.56 8.42
C ILE A 221 -8.20 3.68 7.22
N LYS A 222 -9.27 3.96 6.47
CA LYS A 222 -9.65 3.13 5.32
C LYS A 222 -8.57 3.05 4.26
N GLU A 223 -7.93 4.19 3.96
CA GLU A 223 -6.89 4.28 2.94
C GLU A 223 -5.60 3.58 3.38
N LYS A 224 -5.23 3.75 4.65
CA LYS A 224 -3.98 3.23 5.21
C LYS A 224 -4.06 1.76 5.64
N LEU A 225 -5.18 1.34 6.23
CA LEU A 225 -5.33 0.05 6.91
C LEU A 225 -5.03 -1.13 6.00
N SER A 226 -5.46 -1.08 4.74
CA SER A 226 -5.23 -2.15 3.76
C SER A 226 -3.74 -2.43 3.55
N LYS A 227 -2.92 -1.37 3.51
CA LYS A 227 -1.47 -1.44 3.37
C LYS A 227 -0.83 -2.13 4.57
N TYR A 228 -1.15 -1.66 5.78
CA TYR A 228 -0.57 -2.18 7.01
C TYR A 228 -1.01 -3.61 7.33
N VAL A 229 -2.30 -3.93 7.13
CA VAL A 229 -2.81 -5.29 7.34
C VAL A 229 -2.12 -6.27 6.38
N SER A 230 -1.96 -5.90 5.10
CA SER A 230 -1.19 -6.72 4.16
C SER A 230 0.27 -6.85 4.61
N ALA A 231 0.92 -5.76 5.03
CA ALA A 231 2.31 -5.78 5.43
C ALA A 231 2.58 -6.71 6.62
N PHE A 232 1.78 -6.59 7.68
CA PHE A 232 1.89 -7.44 8.86
C PHE A 232 1.57 -8.90 8.55
N ALA A 233 0.49 -9.17 7.81
CA ALA A 233 0.08 -10.54 7.52
C ALA A 233 1.07 -11.31 6.62
N ASN A 234 1.83 -10.60 5.78
CA ASN A 234 2.85 -11.18 4.90
C ASN A 234 4.26 -11.22 5.53
N THR A 235 4.41 -10.79 6.79
CA THR A 235 5.69 -10.82 7.53
C THR A 235 5.57 -11.75 8.73
N ASP A 236 5.25 -11.30 9.94
CA ASP A 236 5.06 -12.20 11.10
C ASP A 236 3.91 -11.74 12.01
N GLY A 237 2.99 -10.94 11.46
CA GLY A 237 2.00 -10.22 12.24
C GLY A 237 2.60 -9.00 12.95
N GLY A 238 1.77 -8.33 13.75
CA GLY A 238 2.17 -7.15 14.52
C GLY A 238 1.00 -6.30 14.99
N TYR A 239 1.34 -5.12 15.50
CA TYR A 239 0.43 -4.16 16.12
C TYR A 239 0.45 -2.84 15.35
N LEU A 240 -0.72 -2.37 14.96
CA LEU A 240 -0.91 -1.04 14.39
C LEU A 240 -1.60 -0.16 15.44
N PHE A 241 -0.89 0.88 15.88
CA PHE A 241 -1.43 1.86 16.79
C PHE A 241 -1.75 3.16 16.06
N PHE A 242 -2.92 3.73 16.38
CA PHE A 242 -3.31 5.05 15.91
C PHE A 242 -3.27 6.05 17.07
N ASP A 243 -2.76 7.26 16.81
CA ASP A 243 -2.66 8.38 17.76
C ASP A 243 -1.88 8.08 19.06
N LEU A 244 -0.79 7.32 18.92
CA LEU A 244 0.32 7.33 19.88
C LEU A 244 1.40 8.27 19.35
N GLU A 245 1.90 9.18 20.18
CA GLU A 245 3.01 10.05 19.79
C GLU A 245 4.33 9.32 20.06
N GLU A 246 5.13 9.09 19.02
CA GLU A 246 6.36 8.27 19.06
C GLU A 246 7.38 8.76 20.11
N ASN A 247 7.43 10.07 20.34
CA ASN A 247 8.41 10.71 21.23
C ASN A 247 7.81 11.34 22.50
N SER A 248 6.49 11.30 22.66
CA SER A 248 5.84 11.89 23.84
C SER A 248 5.18 10.83 24.70
N LYS A 249 5.25 11.04 26.02
CA LYS A 249 4.59 10.19 27.02
C LYS A 249 3.06 10.44 27.04
N GLU A 250 2.47 10.86 25.92
CA GLU A 250 1.07 11.28 25.82
C GLU A 250 0.39 10.60 24.62
N ALA A 251 -0.66 9.84 24.92
CA ALA A 251 -1.62 9.44 23.90
C ALA A 251 -2.46 10.68 23.53
N THR A 252 -2.41 11.11 22.26
CA THR A 252 -3.12 12.30 21.79
C THR A 252 -4.58 12.01 21.48
N GLY A 253 -4.91 10.78 21.07
CA GLY A 253 -6.26 10.25 20.91
C GLY A 253 -7.20 11.14 20.08
N PHE A 254 -8.47 10.74 20.01
CA PHE A 254 -9.53 11.57 19.43
C PHE A 254 -10.80 11.49 20.27
N LYS A 255 -11.58 12.58 20.26
CA LYS A 255 -12.86 12.62 20.96
C LYS A 255 -13.88 11.79 20.18
N ALA A 256 -14.38 10.74 20.81
CA ALA A 256 -15.37 9.84 20.22
C ALA A 256 -16.46 9.50 21.24
N ASN A 257 -17.71 9.46 20.78
CA ASN A 257 -18.80 8.88 21.55
C ASN A 257 -18.89 7.35 21.30
N LYS A 258 -19.73 6.65 22.07
CA LYS A 258 -19.90 5.19 21.94
C LYS A 258 -20.34 4.75 20.53
N CYS A 259 -21.20 5.53 19.88
CA CYS A 259 -21.65 5.25 18.52
C CYS A 259 -20.52 5.43 17.50
N ASP A 260 -19.63 6.39 17.70
CA ASP A 260 -18.46 6.61 16.84
C ASP A 260 -17.51 5.41 16.90
N LEU A 261 -17.30 4.85 18.10
CA LEU A 261 -16.47 3.64 18.31
C LEU A 261 -17.08 2.38 17.67
N LEU A 262 -18.38 2.17 17.83
CA LEU A 262 -19.06 1.04 17.18
C LEU A 262 -19.05 1.18 15.64
N THR A 263 -19.22 2.41 15.15
CA THR A 263 -19.17 2.70 13.72
C THR A 263 -17.78 2.49 13.15
N SER A 264 -16.73 2.84 13.89
CA SER A 264 -15.35 2.66 13.45
C SER A 264 -14.93 1.21 13.43
N GLU A 265 -15.27 0.44 14.47
CA GLU A 265 -15.04 -1.00 14.51
C GLU A 265 -15.70 -1.70 13.33
N MET A 266 -16.98 -1.40 13.08
CA MET A 266 -17.69 -1.96 11.93
C MET A 266 -17.03 -1.60 10.60
N ARG A 267 -16.59 -0.34 10.42
CA ARG A 267 -15.92 0.11 9.20
C ARG A 267 -14.56 -0.56 8.99
N ILE A 268 -13.77 -0.71 10.06
CA ILE A 268 -12.47 -1.39 10.03
C ILE A 268 -12.66 -2.86 9.63
N GLN A 269 -13.59 -3.56 10.27
CA GLN A 269 -13.93 -4.95 9.92
C GLN A 269 -14.39 -5.08 8.47
N GLN A 270 -15.21 -4.16 7.97
CA GLN A 270 -15.65 -4.14 6.57
C GLN A 270 -14.51 -3.91 5.59
N THR A 271 -13.56 -3.03 5.91
CA THR A 271 -12.37 -2.80 5.07
C THR A 271 -11.51 -4.05 4.99
N ILE A 272 -11.26 -4.71 6.13
CA ILE A 272 -10.43 -5.92 6.18
C ILE A 272 -11.06 -7.09 5.44
N ARG A 273 -12.38 -7.27 5.58
CA ARG A 273 -13.13 -8.32 4.84
C ARG A 273 -13.10 -8.12 3.32
N LYS A 274 -12.82 -6.89 2.84
CA LYS A 274 -12.71 -6.59 1.42
C LYS A 274 -11.29 -6.78 0.87
N LEU A 275 -10.31 -7.09 1.72
CA LEU A 275 -8.95 -7.33 1.27
C LEU A 275 -8.90 -8.61 0.42
N PRO A 276 -8.32 -8.54 -0.79
CA PRO A 276 -8.07 -9.73 -1.59
C PRO A 276 -7.08 -10.65 -0.85
N VAL A 277 -7.44 -11.94 -0.72
CA VAL A 277 -6.58 -12.95 -0.11
C VAL A 277 -6.44 -14.12 -1.06
N TYR A 278 -5.21 -14.58 -1.23
CA TYR A 278 -4.90 -15.78 -1.99
C TYR A 278 -4.46 -16.88 -1.02
N HIS A 279 -5.11 -18.04 -1.11
CA HIS A 279 -4.77 -19.23 -0.33
C HIS A 279 -4.23 -20.30 -1.26
N ASP A 280 -3.01 -20.78 -0.99
CA ASP A 280 -2.42 -21.92 -1.71
C ASP A 280 -2.70 -23.26 -1.00
N VAL A 281 -3.20 -23.23 0.25
CA VAL A 281 -3.55 -24.41 1.06
C VAL A 281 -5.08 -24.56 1.11
N SER A 282 -5.58 -25.80 1.11
CA SER A 282 -7.01 -26.15 1.13
C SER A 282 -7.77 -25.74 2.39
N ASP A 283 -7.07 -25.24 3.42
CA ASP A 283 -7.68 -24.67 4.60
C ASP A 283 -7.94 -23.18 4.38
N ASN A 284 -9.22 -22.78 4.46
CA ASN A 284 -9.66 -21.38 4.45
C ASN A 284 -9.16 -20.66 5.72
N ALA A 285 -7.87 -20.38 5.79
CA ALA A 285 -7.28 -19.60 6.87
C ALA A 285 -7.65 -18.12 6.70
N SER A 286 -8.57 -17.62 7.50
CA SER A 286 -8.91 -16.19 7.52
C SER A 286 -7.84 -15.38 8.27
N PHE A 287 -7.69 -14.10 7.92
CA PHE A 287 -6.90 -13.19 8.75
C PHE A 287 -7.52 -13.10 10.16
N PHE A 288 -6.70 -13.30 11.18
CA PHE A 288 -7.09 -13.04 12.56
C PHE A 288 -6.68 -11.61 12.92
N LEU A 289 -7.67 -10.71 12.97
CA LEU A 289 -7.49 -9.35 13.46
C LEU A 289 -8.27 -9.17 14.76
N ARG A 290 -7.59 -8.67 15.79
CA ARG A 290 -8.24 -8.19 17.01
C ARG A 290 -8.19 -6.67 17.02
N LEU A 291 -9.35 -6.04 17.09
CA LEU A 291 -9.45 -4.60 17.32
C LEU A 291 -9.59 -4.34 18.81
N HIS A 292 -8.85 -3.38 19.33
CA HIS A 292 -8.99 -2.91 20.70
C HIS A 292 -9.04 -1.40 20.72
N THR A 293 -10.04 -0.85 21.41
CA THR A 293 -10.12 0.59 21.65
C THR A 293 -9.78 0.85 23.12
N THR A 294 -8.77 1.67 23.36
CA THR A 294 -8.39 2.05 24.71
C THR A 294 -8.95 3.42 25.06
N GLN A 295 -9.81 3.49 26.07
CA GLN A 295 -10.39 4.74 26.53
C GLN A 295 -9.36 5.54 27.35
N LEU A 296 -9.16 6.81 26.98
CA LEU A 296 -8.42 7.79 27.78
C LEU A 296 -9.36 8.48 28.75
N SER A 297 -9.05 8.39 30.05
CA SER A 297 -9.81 9.10 31.10
C SER A 297 -9.07 10.37 31.50
N PHE A 298 -9.74 11.51 31.42
CA PHE A 298 -9.26 12.79 31.94
C PHE A 298 -9.84 13.00 33.35
N PRO A 299 -9.05 13.47 34.32
CA PRO A 299 -9.59 13.92 35.60
C PRO A 299 -10.67 14.97 35.36
N ARG A 300 -11.80 14.87 36.07
CA ARG A 300 -12.76 15.98 36.10
C ARG A 300 -12.09 17.11 36.89
N ASP A 301 -11.90 18.26 36.26
CA ASP A 301 -11.57 19.47 37.00
C ASP A 301 -12.62 19.65 38.10
N CYS A 302 -12.15 19.71 39.35
CA CYS A 302 -12.96 20.21 40.45
C CYS A 302 -13.30 21.66 40.10
N VAL A 303 -14.50 21.88 39.58
CA VAL A 303 -15.12 23.20 39.55
C VAL A 303 -15.27 23.63 41.01
N CYS A 304 -14.43 24.58 41.43
CA CYS A 304 -14.71 25.43 42.57
C CYS A 304 -15.64 26.57 42.15
#